data_AF-A0A431MW24-F1
#
_entry.id   AF-A0A431MW24-F1
#
_cell.length_a   1.000
_cell.length_b   1.000
_cell.length_c   1.000
_cell.angle_alpha   90.00
_cell.angle_beta   90.00
_cell.angle_gamma   90.00
#
_symmetry.space_group_name_H-M   'P 1'
#
loop_
_entity.id
_entity.type
_entity.pdbx_description
1 polymer ?
#
loop_
_entity_poly.entity_id
_entity_poly.type
_entity_poly.pdbx_seq_one_letter_code
_entity_poly.pdbx_strand_id
1 'polypeptide(L)'
;MAETLGMLCDKLTIVKLKEYHTEDPQRLESLAKQATQLQQEIDEYVQAAVAGNIPVERLTFAANKVFKKEGNEVKEVTGAIGSLFFQLADVNCRLWHEVEKGYDIENIPVTEKDGLIKQLAVLNLERNKCIDAIDLKFVELIQSKK
;
A
#
# COMPACT_ATOMS: atom_id res chain seq x y z
N MET A 1 -7.11 -11.49 8.96
CA MET A 1 -6.10 -11.78 7.91
C MET A 1 -4.76 -11.65 8.59
N ALA A 2 -3.83 -12.59 8.39
CA ALA A 2 -2.45 -12.28 8.75
C ALA A 2 -1.96 -11.21 7.76
N GLU A 3 -1.23 -10.21 8.23
CA GLU A 3 -0.76 -9.09 7.41
C GLU A 3 0.64 -9.40 6.89
N THR A 4 0.97 -8.95 5.68
CA THR A 4 2.33 -9.02 5.13
C THR A 4 3.03 -7.68 5.26
N LEU A 5 4.35 -7.66 5.03
CA LEU A 5 5.14 -6.43 5.11
C LEU A 5 4.58 -5.34 4.18
N GLY A 6 4.24 -5.68 2.94
CA GLY A 6 3.67 -4.75 1.97
C GLY A 6 2.36 -4.13 2.46
N MET A 7 1.47 -4.93 3.08
CA MET A 7 0.21 -4.42 3.65
C MET A 7 0.46 -3.48 4.84
N LEU A 8 1.40 -3.81 5.71
CA LEU A 8 1.76 -2.97 6.86
C LEU A 8 2.35 -1.63 6.38
N CYS A 9 3.23 -1.67 5.39
CA CYS A 9 3.79 -0.46 4.77
C CYS A 9 2.71 0.40 4.08
N ASP A 10 1.74 -0.23 3.40
CA ASP A 10 0.61 0.45 2.78
C ASP A 10 -0.21 1.22 3.82
N LYS A 11 -0.59 0.53 4.91
CA LYS A 11 -1.32 1.13 6.03
C LYS A 11 -0.56 2.29 6.65
N LEU A 12 0.73 2.12 6.94
CA LEU A 12 1.54 3.18 7.56
C LEU A 12 1.60 4.40 6.63
N THR A 13 1.80 4.19 5.34
CA THR A 13 1.80 5.27 4.34
C THR A 13 0.48 6.03 4.34
N ILE A 14 -0.66 5.33 4.34
CA ILE A 14 -1.98 5.94 4.40
C ILE A 14 -2.19 6.73 5.70
N VAL A 15 -1.74 6.20 6.85
CA VAL A 15 -1.82 6.92 8.13
C VAL A 15 -0.98 8.20 8.09
N LYS A 16 0.24 8.15 7.52
CA LYS A 16 1.09 9.33 7.37
C LYS A 16 0.52 10.37 6.42
N LEU A 17 -0.14 9.96 5.34
CA LEU A 17 -0.88 10.88 4.46
C LEU A 17 -2.03 11.56 5.19
N LYS A 18 -2.82 10.79 5.95
CA LYS A 18 -3.89 11.36 6.79
C LYS A 18 -3.33 12.36 7.81
N GLU A 19 -2.21 12.03 8.44
CA GLU A 19 -1.53 12.91 9.41
C GLU A 19 -1.11 14.22 8.75
N TYR A 20 -0.52 14.17 7.56
CA TYR A 20 -0.12 15.34 6.79
C TYR A 20 -1.29 16.27 6.41
N HIS A 21 -2.44 15.70 6.04
CA HIS A 21 -3.62 16.46 5.61
C HIS A 21 -4.62 16.79 6.74
N THR A 22 -4.28 16.52 8.00
CA THR A 22 -5.16 16.80 9.15
C THR A 22 -4.66 18.00 9.95
N GLU A 23 -5.55 18.96 10.23
CA GLU A 23 -5.25 20.09 11.12
C GLU A 23 -5.83 19.91 12.53
N ASP A 24 -6.83 19.04 12.70
CA ASP A 24 -7.48 18.77 13.98
C ASP A 24 -6.51 18.11 14.99
N PRO A 25 -6.21 18.74 16.14
CA PRO A 25 -5.22 18.23 17.08
C PRO A 25 -5.54 16.87 17.70
N GLN A 26 -6.82 16.60 17.98
CA GLN A 26 -7.22 15.31 18.57
C GLN A 26 -7.04 14.16 17.58
N ARG A 27 -7.40 14.40 16.32
CA ARG A 27 -7.19 13.45 15.23
C ARG A 27 -5.71 13.26 14.92
N LEU A 28 -4.89 14.31 14.96
CA LEU A 28 -3.44 14.21 14.84
C LEU A 28 -2.84 13.32 15.93
N GLU A 29 -3.24 13.50 17.20
CA GLU A 29 -2.77 12.65 18.30
C GLU A 29 -3.14 11.17 18.07
N SER A 30 -4.36 10.92 17.61
CA SER A 30 -4.82 9.56 17.28
C SER A 30 -4.04 8.94 16.11
N LEU A 31 -3.77 9.72 15.05
CA LEU A 31 -3.00 9.27 13.89
C LEU A 31 -1.54 9.00 14.24
N ALA A 32 -0.92 9.84 15.08
CA ALA A 32 0.44 9.64 15.55
C ALA A 32 0.58 8.35 16.38
N LYS A 33 -0.40 8.05 17.24
CA LYS A 33 -0.48 6.77 17.98
C LYS A 33 -0.59 5.57 17.04
N GLN A 34 -1.50 5.65 16.06
CA GLN A 34 -1.65 4.59 15.04
C GLN A 34 -0.37 4.38 14.23
N ALA A 35 0.31 5.45 13.83
CA ALA A 35 1.57 5.36 13.10
C ALA A 35 2.66 4.66 13.93
N THR A 36 2.76 5.00 15.22
CA THR A 36 3.72 4.38 16.14
C THR A 36 3.44 2.88 16.33
N GLN A 37 2.17 2.51 16.49
CA GLN A 37 1.77 1.10 16.61
C GLN A 37 2.07 0.31 15.33
N LEU A 38 1.80 0.88 14.16
CA LEU A 38 2.12 0.24 12.88
C LEU A 38 3.62 0.08 12.67
N GLN A 39 4.45 1.04 13.11
CA GLN A 39 5.90 0.92 13.07
C GLN A 39 6.38 -0.23 13.96
N GLN A 40 5.86 -0.34 15.18
CA GLN A 40 6.17 -1.46 16.08
C GLN A 40 5.77 -2.81 15.47
N GLU A 41 4.58 -2.89 14.86
CA GLU A 41 4.12 -4.11 14.19
C GLU A 41 5.02 -4.49 13.00
N ILE A 42 5.49 -3.51 12.22
CA ILE A 42 6.48 -3.74 11.15
C ILE A 42 7.80 -4.25 11.72
N ASP A 43 8.32 -3.62 12.78
CA ASP A 43 9.59 -4.00 13.40
C ASP A 43 9.52 -5.43 13.95
N GLU A 44 8.45 -5.77 14.67
CA GLU A 44 8.19 -7.11 15.20
C GLU A 44 8.06 -8.14 14.08
N TYR A 45 7.33 -7.82 13.01
CA TYR A 45 7.17 -8.70 11.85
C TYR A 45 8.52 -8.98 11.17
N VAL A 46 9.30 -7.94 10.90
CA VAL A 46 10.63 -8.06 10.27
C VAL A 46 11.57 -8.86 11.17
N GLN A 47 11.60 -8.59 12.47
CA GLN A 47 12.41 -9.33 13.42
C GLN A 47 12.04 -10.81 13.44
N ALA A 48 10.74 -11.13 13.49
CA ALA A 48 10.26 -12.50 13.50
C ALA A 48 10.57 -13.24 12.18
N ALA A 49 10.47 -12.57 11.03
CA ALA A 49 10.85 -13.13 9.73
C ALA A 49 12.35 -13.43 9.65
N VAL A 50 13.20 -12.51 10.09
CA VAL A 50 14.67 -12.68 10.10
C VAL A 50 15.10 -13.79 11.06
N ALA A 51 14.44 -13.90 12.22
CA ALA A 51 14.69 -14.97 13.19
C ALA A 51 14.19 -16.35 12.72
N GLY A 52 13.45 -16.42 11.60
CA GLY A 52 12.85 -17.66 11.11
C GLY A 52 11.61 -18.12 11.88
N ASN A 53 11.04 -17.24 12.71
CA ASN A 53 9.80 -17.52 13.46
C ASN A 53 8.56 -17.46 12.56
N ILE A 54 8.67 -16.83 11.38
CA ILE A 54 7.64 -16.84 10.34
C ILE A 54 8.13 -17.74 9.19
N PRO A 55 7.40 -18.82 8.86
CA PRO A 55 7.68 -19.61 7.67
C PRO A 55 7.63 -18.76 6.40
N VAL A 56 8.53 -19.02 5.45
CA VAL A 56 8.71 -18.16 4.26
C VAL A 56 7.43 -18.11 3.41
N GLU A 57 6.73 -19.23 3.31
CA GLU A 57 5.43 -19.36 2.64
C GLU A 57 4.31 -18.51 3.26
N ARG A 58 4.52 -17.96 4.46
CA ARG A 58 3.59 -17.05 5.15
C ARG A 58 4.01 -15.57 5.05
N LEU A 59 5.15 -15.28 4.41
CA LEU A 59 5.60 -13.91 4.16
C LEU A 59 4.93 -13.28 2.93
N THR A 60 4.29 -14.10 2.10
CA THR A 60 3.51 -13.67 0.94
C THR A 60 2.14 -14.32 0.99
N PHE A 61 1.17 -13.74 0.27
CA PHE A 61 -0.07 -14.43 -0.04
C PHE A 61 -0.14 -14.74 -1.53
N ALA A 62 -0.82 -15.84 -1.86
CA ALA A 62 -1.22 -16.06 -3.25
C ALA A 62 -2.11 -14.89 -3.69
N ALA A 63 -1.74 -14.24 -4.79
CA ALA A 63 -2.51 -13.15 -5.38
C ALA A 63 -3.88 -13.67 -5.85
N ASN A 64 -4.89 -13.61 -4.99
CA ASN A 64 -6.23 -14.14 -5.27
C ASN A 64 -7.10 -13.18 -6.12
N LYS A 65 -6.55 -12.05 -6.58
CA LYS A 65 -7.35 -11.04 -7.29
C LYS A 65 -7.26 -11.22 -8.81
N VAL A 66 -8.28 -11.87 -9.37
CA VAL A 66 -8.55 -11.90 -10.81
C VAL A 66 -9.07 -10.52 -11.23
N PHE A 67 -8.17 -9.56 -11.47
CA PHE A 67 -8.53 -8.32 -12.16
C PHE A 67 -8.55 -8.57 -13.68
N LYS A 68 -9.61 -8.10 -14.37
CA LYS A 68 -9.62 -8.08 -15.84
C LYS A 68 -8.48 -7.18 -16.31
N LYS A 69 -7.46 -7.79 -16.93
CA LYS A 69 -6.28 -7.10 -17.48
C LYS A 69 -6.65 -6.17 -18.66
N GLU A 70 -7.69 -6.49 -19.41
CA GLU A 70 -8.15 -5.68 -20.55
C GLU A 70 -8.59 -4.29 -20.09
N GLY A 71 -7.92 -3.25 -20.62
CA GLY A 71 -8.26 -1.84 -20.39
C GLY A 71 -7.62 -1.19 -19.16
N ASN A 72 -6.89 -1.95 -18.33
CA ASN A 72 -6.23 -1.47 -17.10
C ASN A 72 -4.74 -1.86 -17.08
N GLU A 73 -4.01 -1.48 -18.14
CA GLU A 73 -2.56 -1.66 -18.18
C GLU A 73 -1.89 -0.69 -17.21
N VAL A 74 -1.18 -1.25 -16.24
CA VAL A 74 -0.39 -0.49 -15.27
C VAL A 74 1.07 -0.88 -15.39
N LYS A 75 1.96 0.10 -15.18
CA LYS A 75 3.41 -0.11 -15.29
C LYS A 75 3.86 -1.29 -14.43
N GLU A 76 4.91 -1.95 -14.88
CA GLU A 76 5.57 -2.97 -14.06
C GLU A 76 6.24 -2.30 -12.85
N VAL A 77 6.05 -2.91 -11.69
CA VAL A 77 6.66 -2.48 -10.44
C VAL A 77 7.92 -3.30 -10.23
N THR A 78 9.08 -2.65 -10.29
CA THR A 78 10.39 -3.31 -10.23
C THR A 78 11.39 -2.50 -9.41
N GLY A 79 12.47 -3.15 -8.96
CA GLY A 79 13.60 -2.51 -8.30
C GLY A 79 13.98 -3.13 -6.95
N ALA A 80 14.89 -2.46 -6.24
CA ALA A 80 15.26 -2.80 -4.87
C ALA A 80 14.16 -2.38 -3.88
N ILE A 81 14.17 -2.94 -2.66
CA ILE A 81 13.10 -2.75 -1.67
C ILE A 81 12.78 -1.27 -1.38
N GLY A 82 13.80 -0.41 -1.28
CA GLY A 82 13.59 1.04 -1.10
C GLY A 82 12.87 1.71 -2.28
N SER A 83 13.15 1.27 -3.51
CA SER A 83 12.43 1.74 -4.72
C SER A 83 10.97 1.32 -4.72
N LEU A 84 10.69 0.10 -4.22
CA LEU A 84 9.32 -0.41 -4.11
C LEU A 84 8.52 0.37 -3.06
N PHE A 85 9.13 0.71 -1.92
CA PHE A 85 8.50 1.60 -0.93
C PHE A 85 8.22 2.99 -1.50
N PHE A 86 9.16 3.57 -2.24
CA PHE A 86 8.93 4.85 -2.92
C PHE A 86 7.75 4.78 -3.89
N GLN A 87 7.67 3.74 -4.72
CA GLN A 87 6.57 3.55 -5.67
C GLN A 87 5.22 3.38 -4.95
N LEU A 88 5.18 2.60 -3.86
CA LEU A 88 3.98 2.47 -3.04
C LEU A 88 3.54 3.82 -2.47
N ALA A 89 4.48 4.61 -1.95
CA ALA A 89 4.21 5.94 -1.41
C ALA A 89 3.67 6.90 -2.48
N ASP A 90 4.30 6.95 -3.65
CA ASP A 90 3.85 7.76 -4.79
C ASP A 90 2.43 7.40 -5.22
N VAL A 91 2.16 6.10 -5.39
CA VAL A 91 0.83 5.62 -5.78
C VAL A 91 -0.21 5.95 -4.72
N ASN A 92 0.12 5.82 -3.44
CA ASN A 92 -0.79 6.19 -2.35
C ASN A 92 -1.05 7.71 -2.30
N CYS A 93 -0.04 8.55 -2.54
CA CYS A 93 -0.23 9.99 -2.71
C CYS A 93 -1.19 10.28 -3.87
N ARG A 94 -0.96 9.70 -5.04
CA ARG A 94 -1.81 9.89 -6.23
C ARG A 94 -3.25 9.42 -5.97
N LEU A 95 -3.40 8.26 -5.32
CA LEU A 95 -4.70 7.71 -4.96
C LEU A 95 -5.44 8.61 -3.96
N TRP A 96 -4.75 9.20 -2.99
CA TRP A 96 -5.35 10.16 -2.04
C TRP A 96 -6.01 11.33 -2.77
N HIS A 97 -5.25 12.03 -3.62
CA HIS A 97 -5.74 13.19 -4.35
C HIS A 97 -6.86 12.82 -5.34
N GLU A 98 -6.81 11.62 -5.93
CA GLU A 98 -7.87 11.17 -6.81
C GLU A 98 -9.15 10.83 -6.05
N VAL A 99 -9.04 10.21 -4.86
CA VAL A 99 -10.18 9.95 -3.97
C VAL A 99 -10.79 11.26 -3.48
N GLU A 100 -9.99 12.30 -3.24
CA GLU A 100 -10.51 13.60 -2.82
C GLU A 100 -11.48 14.21 -3.84
N LYS A 101 -11.21 14.06 -5.14
CA LYS A 101 -12.15 14.43 -6.20
C LYS A 101 -13.48 13.68 -6.07
N GLY A 102 -13.44 12.43 -5.63
CA GLY A 102 -14.61 11.58 -5.40
C GLY A 102 -15.51 12.01 -4.24
N TYR A 103 -15.06 12.87 -3.32
CA TYR A 103 -15.95 13.38 -2.25
C TYR A 103 -17.01 14.35 -2.78
N ASP A 104 -16.79 14.93 -3.97
CA ASP A 104 -17.77 15.78 -4.66
C ASP A 104 -18.40 15.06 -5.87
N ILE A 105 -18.39 13.72 -5.86
CA ILE A 105 -18.81 12.90 -7.01
C ILE A 105 -20.26 13.14 -7.42
N GLU A 106 -21.11 13.63 -6.53
CA GLU A 106 -22.49 14.00 -6.84
C GLU A 106 -22.56 15.19 -7.82
N ASN A 107 -21.60 16.12 -7.73
CA ASN A 107 -21.52 17.33 -8.57
C ASN A 107 -20.60 17.20 -9.79
N ILE A 108 -19.84 16.10 -9.91
CA ILE A 108 -19.00 15.83 -11.09
C ILE A 108 -19.90 15.49 -12.31
N PRO A 109 -19.64 16.05 -13.50
CA PRO A 109 -20.33 15.64 -14.74
C PRO A 109 -20.18 14.14 -15.01
N VAL A 110 -21.24 13.46 -15.46
CA VAL A 110 -21.22 12.00 -15.71
C VAL A 110 -20.05 11.57 -16.62
N THR A 111 -19.70 12.40 -17.60
CA THR A 111 -18.57 12.19 -18.52
C THR A 111 -17.20 12.20 -17.83
N GLU A 112 -17.06 12.87 -16.68
CA GLU A 112 -15.84 12.92 -15.87
C GLU A 112 -15.82 11.83 -14.79
N LYS A 113 -16.99 11.33 -14.35
CA LYS A 113 -17.10 10.23 -13.37
C LYS A 113 -16.47 8.94 -13.88
N ASP A 114 -16.71 8.59 -15.15
CA ASP A 114 -16.14 7.37 -15.75
C ASP A 114 -14.60 7.43 -15.79
N GLY A 115 -14.05 8.61 -16.09
CA GLY A 115 -12.60 8.87 -16.06
C GLY A 115 -12.02 8.71 -14.65
N LEU A 116 -12.68 9.30 -13.65
CA LEU A 116 -12.31 9.19 -12.24
C LEU A 116 -12.33 7.73 -11.75
N ILE A 117 -13.41 6.99 -12.02
CA ILE A 117 -13.54 5.58 -11.63
C ILE A 117 -12.44 4.73 -12.27
N LYS A 118 -12.15 4.95 -13.56
CA LYS A 118 -11.07 4.25 -14.25
C LYS A 118 -9.71 4.57 -13.64
N GLN A 119 -9.45 5.83 -13.32
CA GLN A 119 -8.19 6.24 -12.70
C GLN A 119 -8.01 5.63 -11.31
N LEU A 120 -9.06 5.62 -10.49
CA LEU A 120 -9.07 4.95 -9.19
C LEU A 120 -8.81 3.45 -9.33
N ALA A 121 -9.40 2.78 -10.34
CA ALA A 121 -9.17 1.36 -10.58
C ALA A 121 -7.70 1.07 -10.94
N VAL A 122 -7.11 1.88 -11.82
CA VAL A 122 -5.68 1.79 -12.22
C VAL A 122 -4.78 1.99 -11.01
N LEU A 123 -5.00 3.04 -10.21
CA LEU A 123 -4.18 3.34 -9.03
C LEU A 123 -4.30 2.26 -7.94
N ASN A 124 -5.49 1.70 -7.72
CA ASN A 124 -5.67 0.58 -6.80
C ASN A 124 -4.93 -0.67 -7.29
N LEU A 125 -4.87 -0.90 -8.61
CA LEU A 125 -4.11 -2.00 -9.18
C LEU A 125 -2.59 -1.78 -9.02
N GLU A 126 -2.11 -0.57 -9.28
CA GLU A 126 -0.71 -0.17 -9.03
C GLU A 126 -0.32 -0.38 -7.57
N ARG A 127 -1.16 0.03 -6.62
CA ARG A 127 -0.93 -0.13 -5.18
C ARG A 127 -0.80 -1.60 -4.79
N ASN A 128 -1.72 -2.44 -5.26
CA ASN A 128 -1.67 -3.88 -4.99
C ASN A 128 -0.40 -4.51 -5.57
N LYS A 129 -0.01 -4.14 -6.80
CA LYS A 129 1.27 -4.62 -7.38
C LYS A 129 2.47 -4.20 -6.54
N CYS A 130 2.47 -3.00 -5.97
CA CYS A 130 3.55 -2.56 -5.07
C CYS A 130 3.59 -3.39 -3.79
N ILE A 131 2.44 -3.65 -3.16
CA ILE A 131 2.33 -4.51 -1.98
C ILE A 131 2.91 -5.90 -2.28
N ASP A 132 2.45 -6.52 -3.36
CA ASP A 132 2.89 -7.86 -3.77
C ASP A 132 4.41 -7.87 -4.07
N ALA A 133 4.92 -6.84 -4.74
CA ALA A 133 6.35 -6.73 -5.06
C ALA A 133 7.22 -6.55 -3.80
N ILE A 134 6.75 -5.80 -2.80
CA ILE A 134 7.45 -5.66 -1.51
C ILE A 134 7.54 -7.02 -0.81
N ASP A 135 6.43 -7.76 -0.77
CA ASP A 135 6.37 -9.07 -0.12
C ASP A 135 7.32 -10.08 -0.78
N LEU A 136 7.30 -10.15 -2.12
CA LEU A 136 8.21 -11.00 -2.88
C LEU A 136 9.66 -10.60 -2.65
N LYS A 137 9.97 -9.30 -2.72
CA LYS A 137 11.34 -8.82 -2.53
C LYS A 137 11.84 -9.07 -1.12
N PHE A 138 10.96 -8.98 -0.13
CA PHE A 138 11.28 -9.31 1.25
C PHE A 138 11.59 -10.80 1.42
N VAL A 139 10.81 -11.69 0.79
CA VAL A 139 11.12 -13.13 0.78
C VAL A 139 12.50 -13.41 0.19
N GLU A 140 12.84 -12.80 -0.95
CA GLU A 140 14.16 -12.96 -1.56
C GLU A 140 15.28 -12.55 -0.59
N LEU A 141 15.10 -11.42 0.12
CA LEU A 141 16.07 -10.94 1.10
C LEU A 141 16.22 -11.90 2.28
N ILE A 142 15.12 -12.44 2.82
CA ILE A 142 15.14 -13.41 3.92
C ILE A 142 15.82 -14.72 3.49
N GLN A 143 15.53 -15.21 2.29
CA GLN A 143 16.12 -16.43 1.76
C GLN A 143 17.61 -16.28 1.44
N SER A 144 18.04 -15.11 0.95
CA SER A 144 19.45 -14.83 0.65
C SER A 144 20.38 -14.78 1.87
N LYS A 145 19.82 -14.67 3.08
CA LYS A 145 20.56 -14.68 4.35
C LYS A 145 20.77 -16.07 4.94
N LYS A 146 20.10 -17.10 4.40
CA LYS A 146 20.29 -18.50 4.81
C LYS A 146 21.40 -19.15 3.99
#